data_AF-A0A0C3L635-F1
#
_entry.id   AF-A0A0C3L635-F1
#
_cell.length_a   1.000
_cell.length_b   1.000
_cell.length_c   1.000
_cell.angle_alpha   90.00
_cell.angle_beta   90.00
_cell.angle_gamma   90.00
#
_symmetry.space_group_name_H-M   'P 1'
#
loop_
_entity.id
_entity.type
_entity.pdbx_description
1 polymer ?
#
loop_
_entity_poly.entity_id
_entity_poly.type
_entity_poly.pdbx_seq_one_letter_code
_entity_poly.pdbx_strand_id
1 'polypeptide(L)'
;MRCSLRFGAGIYASSVSSKADDYSTNVRQSSYKAMLLTTVVVGRGYKLTRDKKSLTCPPDGYHSVLGEAGDTLNYDEVVVYDDDAIRPSWLVVYQ
;
A
#
# COMPACT_ATOMS: atom_id res chain seq x y z
N MET A 1 16.44 10.67 -1.61
CA MET A 1 14.97 10.60 -1.76
C MET A 1 14.37 10.31 -0.39
N ARG A 2 13.60 11.23 0.19
CA ARG A 2 12.76 10.89 1.34
C ARG A 2 11.41 10.46 0.77
N CYS A 3 11.21 9.15 0.63
CA CYS A 3 9.89 8.61 0.33
C CYS A 3 9.00 8.93 1.54
N SER A 4 8.10 9.90 1.40
CA SER A 4 7.15 10.29 2.45
C SER A 4 6.06 9.23 2.54
N LEU A 5 6.36 8.08 3.13
CA LEU A 5 5.38 7.03 3.39
C LEU A 5 4.42 7.51 4.49
N ARG A 6 3.10 7.54 4.19
CA ARG A 6 2.06 8.12 5.06
C ARG A 6 1.97 7.45 6.43
N PHE A 7 2.25 6.16 6.47
CA PHE A 7 2.22 5.29 7.65
C PHE A 7 3.59 4.64 7.87
N GLY A 8 4.67 5.35 7.53
CA GLY A 8 6.03 4.92 7.79
C GLY A 8 6.49 3.70 6.98
N ALA A 9 7.48 2.98 7.48
CA ALA A 9 8.21 1.97 6.70
C ALA A 9 7.48 0.63 6.67
N GLY A 10 6.45 0.52 5.83
CA GLY A 10 5.72 -0.73 5.56
C GLY A 10 5.53 -0.97 4.07
N ILE A 11 4.88 -2.10 3.74
CA ILE A 11 4.50 -2.48 2.38
C ILE A 11 3.06 -2.04 2.13
N TYR A 12 2.87 -1.21 1.11
CA TYR A 12 1.59 -0.59 0.78
C TYR A 12 0.88 -1.36 -0.33
N ALA A 13 -0.40 -1.63 -0.13
CA ALA A 13 -1.30 -2.15 -1.16
C ALA A 13 -2.65 -1.41 -1.12
N SER A 14 -3.39 -1.48 -2.22
CA SER A 14 -4.74 -0.94 -2.32
C SER A 14 -5.61 -1.88 -3.16
N SER A 15 -6.90 -1.92 -2.83
CA SER A 15 -7.92 -2.58 -3.66
C SER A 15 -8.34 -1.73 -4.86
N VAL A 16 -7.89 -0.48 -4.94
CA VAL A 16 -8.20 0.46 -6.02
C VAL A 16 -7.05 0.49 -7.03
N SER A 17 -7.25 -0.13 -8.20
CA SER A 17 -6.20 -0.25 -9.22
C SER A 17 -5.73 1.10 -9.78
N SER A 18 -6.62 2.09 -9.96
CA SER A 18 -6.23 3.43 -10.42
C SER A 18 -5.28 4.13 -9.45
N LYS A 19 -5.44 3.92 -8.13
CA LYS A 19 -4.49 4.42 -7.14
C LYS A 19 -3.14 3.72 -7.25
N ALA A 20 -3.12 2.41 -7.46
CA ALA A 20 -1.85 1.69 -7.67
C ALA A 20 -1.17 2.11 -8.99
N ASP A 21 -1.94 2.45 -10.03
CA ASP A 21 -1.42 2.96 -11.31
C ASP A 21 -0.68 4.30 -11.18
N ASP A 22 -1.10 5.17 -10.26
CA ASP A 22 -0.40 6.44 -9.97
C ASP A 22 1.06 6.22 -9.53
N TYR A 23 1.38 5.03 -9.01
CA TYR A 23 2.74 4.63 -8.62
C TYR A 23 3.47 3.82 -9.70
N SER A 24 2.82 3.51 -10.83
CA SER A 24 3.39 2.76 -11.94
C SER A 24 3.99 3.71 -12.98
N THR A 25 5.32 3.79 -13.00
CA THR A 25 6.06 4.67 -13.91
C THR A 25 7.07 3.88 -14.73
N ASN A 26 7.14 4.19 -16.03
CA ASN A 26 8.10 3.57 -16.93
C ASN A 26 9.39 4.40 -16.98
N VAL A 27 10.53 3.78 -16.67
CA VAL A 27 11.86 4.44 -16.75
C VAL A 27 12.25 4.75 -18.20
N ARG A 28 11.76 3.96 -19.16
CA ARG A 28 11.89 4.18 -20.60
C ARG A 28 10.52 4.25 -21.24
N GLN A 29 10.39 4.92 -22.38
CA GLN A 29 9.12 4.97 -23.10
C GLN A 29 8.61 3.55 -23.39
N SER A 30 7.40 3.25 -22.92
CA SER A 30 6.70 1.98 -23.13
C SER A 30 5.20 2.29 -23.12
N SER A 31 4.46 1.64 -24.03
CA SER A 31 2.99 1.66 -24.03
C SER A 31 2.38 0.76 -22.96
N TYR A 32 3.20 -0.05 -22.28
CA TYR A 32 2.74 -0.97 -21.25
C TYR A 32 3.28 -0.58 -19.89
N LYS A 33 2.44 -0.75 -18.87
CA LYS A 33 2.75 -0.68 -17.45
C LYS A 33 2.60 -2.06 -16.82
N ALA A 34 3.17 -2.22 -15.63
CA ALA A 34 3.03 -3.43 -14.84
C ALA A 34 2.56 -3.13 -13.43
N MET A 35 1.76 -4.03 -12.85
CA MET A 35 1.26 -3.96 -11.48
C MET A 35 1.27 -5.35 -10.84
N LEU A 36 1.67 -5.43 -9.58
CA LEU A 36 1.56 -6.66 -8.80
C LEU A 36 0.18 -6.77 -8.19
N LEU A 37 -0.50 -7.90 -8.43
CA LEU A 37 -1.67 -8.30 -7.67
C LEU A 37 -1.24 -9.26 -6.58
N THR A 38 -1.43 -8.86 -5.33
CA THR A 38 -0.93 -9.57 -4.15
C THR A 38 -2.08 -10.13 -3.31
N THR A 39 -1.85 -11.27 -2.69
CA THR A 39 -2.67 -11.76 -1.58
C THR A 39 -2.08 -11.22 -0.28
N VAL A 40 -2.88 -10.52 0.51
CA VAL A 40 -2.44 -9.83 1.75
C VAL A 40 -3.18 -10.41 2.96
N VAL A 41 -2.43 -10.84 3.97
CA VAL A 41 -2.95 -11.27 5.27
C VAL A 41 -3.12 -10.04 6.16
N VAL A 42 -4.28 -9.40 6.09
CA VAL A 42 -4.54 -8.14 6.82
C VAL A 42 -4.64 -8.34 8.34
N GLY A 43 -5.20 -9.48 8.77
CA GLY A 43 -5.48 -9.74 10.18
C GLY A 43 -6.37 -8.66 10.80
N ARG A 44 -6.04 -8.26 12.04
CA ARG A 44 -6.69 -7.13 12.72
C ARG A 44 -6.05 -5.82 12.28
N GLY A 45 -6.74 -5.04 11.44
CA GLY A 45 -6.26 -3.76 10.93
C GLY A 45 -6.57 -2.58 11.87
N TYR A 46 -5.57 -1.73 12.11
CA TYR A 46 -5.70 -0.50 12.89
C TYR A 46 -6.05 0.67 11.97
N LYS A 47 -7.22 1.26 12.16
CA LYS A 47 -7.73 2.33 11.30
C LYS A 47 -7.09 3.68 11.63
N LEU A 48 -6.62 4.37 10.61
CA LEU A 48 -6.08 5.72 10.68
C LEU A 48 -6.68 6.59 9.57
N THR A 49 -7.11 7.80 9.94
CA THR A 49 -7.65 8.80 8.99
C THR A 49 -6.63 9.91 8.69
N ARG A 50 -5.49 9.91 9.38
CA ARG A 50 -4.42 10.90 9.29
C ARG A 50 -3.05 10.24 9.20
N ASP A 51 -2.15 10.86 8.44
CA ASP A 51 -0.76 10.42 8.30
C ASP A 51 -0.08 10.20 9.67
N LYS A 52 0.65 9.09 9.79
CA LYS A 52 1.51 8.76 10.94
C LYS A 52 2.85 8.20 10.44
N LYS A 53 3.69 9.09 9.93
CA LYS A 53 4.92 8.76 9.19
C LYS A 53 6.01 8.08 10.03
N SER A 54 5.92 8.11 11.35
CA SER A 54 6.89 7.50 12.27
C SER A 54 6.61 6.02 12.57
N LEU A 55 5.57 5.43 12.00
CA LEU A 55 5.25 4.02 12.22
C LEU A 55 6.31 3.10 11.61
N THR A 56 6.73 2.11 12.39
CA THR A 56 7.59 1.01 11.95
C THR A 56 6.92 -0.35 12.16
N CYS A 57 5.75 -0.37 12.78
CA CYS A 57 4.93 -1.54 13.07
C CYS A 57 3.47 -1.08 13.28
N PRO A 58 2.48 -1.98 13.19
CA PRO A 58 1.12 -1.68 13.63
C PRO A 58 1.09 -1.50 15.17
N PRO A 59 0.12 -0.75 15.72
CA PRO A 59 -0.06 -0.68 17.18
C PRO A 59 -0.32 -2.04 17.83
N ASP A 60 -0.01 -2.16 19.12
CA ASP A 60 -0.14 -3.41 19.87
C ASP A 60 -1.54 -4.05 19.72
N GLY A 61 -1.54 -5.35 19.42
CA GLY A 61 -2.76 -6.13 19.19
C GLY A 61 -3.35 -6.03 17.78
N TYR A 62 -2.68 -5.30 16.87
CA TYR A 62 -3.01 -5.20 15.45
C TYR A 62 -1.91 -5.80 14.58
N HIS A 63 -2.26 -6.13 13.33
CA HIS A 63 -1.39 -6.81 12.38
C HIS A 63 -1.10 -5.95 11.14
N SER A 64 -1.93 -4.94 10.89
CA SER A 64 -1.82 -4.02 9.76
C SER A 64 -2.37 -2.64 10.13
N VAL A 65 -2.09 -1.66 9.28
CA VAL A 65 -2.70 -0.33 9.33
C VAL A 65 -3.64 -0.18 8.13
N LEU A 66 -4.83 0.36 8.39
CA LEU A 66 -5.83 0.69 7.38
C LEU A 66 -5.91 2.22 7.30
N GLY A 67 -5.42 2.80 6.21
CA GLY A 67 -5.67 4.20 5.90
C GLY A 67 -7.07 4.33 5.34
N GLU A 68 -7.98 5.00 6.04
CA GLU A 68 -9.34 5.24 5.56
C GLU A 68 -9.46 6.59 4.84
N ALA A 69 -10.12 6.59 3.69
CA ALA A 69 -10.40 7.78 2.92
C ALA A 69 -11.24 8.79 3.72
N GLY A 70 -10.92 10.08 3.57
CA GLY A 70 -11.62 11.15 4.30
C GLY A 70 -10.80 12.42 4.38
N ASP A 71 -10.01 12.58 5.45
CA ASP A 71 -9.36 13.85 5.81
C ASP A 71 -8.20 14.18 4.85
N THR A 72 -7.29 13.23 4.66
CA THR A 72 -6.06 13.42 3.85
C THR A 72 -5.85 12.34 2.78
N LEU A 73 -6.69 11.32 2.79
CA LEU A 73 -6.62 10.15 1.93
C LEU A 73 -7.79 10.17 0.94
N ASN A 74 -7.47 10.04 -0.35
CA ASN A 74 -8.47 9.96 -1.41
C ASN A 74 -9.06 8.55 -1.56
N TYR A 75 -8.31 7.53 -1.15
CA TYR A 75 -8.74 6.14 -1.23
C TYR A 75 -8.11 5.35 -0.09
N ASP A 76 -8.78 4.25 0.27
CA ASP A 76 -8.29 3.35 1.28
C ASP A 76 -6.96 2.70 0.87
N GLU A 77 -6.11 2.45 1.87
CA GLU A 77 -4.88 1.66 1.71
C GLU A 77 -4.68 0.73 2.90
N VAL A 78 -4.03 -0.39 2.62
CA VAL A 78 -3.54 -1.31 3.65
C VAL A 78 -2.02 -1.24 3.68
N VAL A 79 -1.49 -1.20 4.90
CA VAL A 79 -0.05 -1.26 5.16
C VAL A 79 0.22 -2.44 6.07
N VAL A 80 1.08 -3.35 5.60
CA VAL A 80 1.64 -4.43 6.40
C VAL A 80 3.10 -4.13 6.71
N TYR A 81 3.59 -4.62 7.84
CA TYR A 81 4.95 -4.38 8.32
C TYR A 81 5.75 -5.69 8.46
N ASP A 82 5.13 -6.81 8.07
CA ASP A 82 5.70 -8.15 8.05
C ASP A 82 5.71 -8.64 6.59
N ASP A 83 6.87 -9.07 6.11
CA ASP A 83 7.07 -9.56 4.74
C ASP A 83 6.26 -10.84 4.48
N ASP A 84 5.99 -11.64 5.52
CA ASP A 84 5.19 -12.85 5.40
C ASP A 84 3.69 -12.57 5.27
N ALA A 85 3.25 -11.35 5.58
CA ALA A 85 1.86 -10.93 5.46
C ALA A 85 1.46 -10.57 4.01
N ILE A 86 2.37 -10.60 3.04
CA ILE A 86 2.07 -10.28 1.64
C ILE A 86 2.75 -11.24 0.66
N ARG A 87 1.97 -11.76 -0.30
CA ARG A 87 2.46 -12.66 -1.35
C ARG A 87 2.04 -12.16 -2.72
N PRO A 88 2.97 -11.82 -3.63
CA PRO A 88 2.63 -11.58 -5.03
C PRO A 88 2.05 -12.84 -5.66
N SER A 89 0.86 -12.71 -6.24
CA SER A 89 0.14 -13.82 -6.87
C SER A 89 0.17 -13.69 -8.39
N TRP A 90 0.16 -12.46 -8.92
CA TRP A 90 0.18 -12.19 -10.35
C TRP A 90 0.97 -10.92 -10.68
N LEU A 91 1.55 -10.90 -11.88
CA LEU A 91 2.05 -9.70 -12.54
C LEU A 91 1.08 -9.34 -13.67
N VAL A 92 0.38 -8.22 -13.52
CA VAL A 92 -0.56 -7.71 -14.52
C VAL A 92 0.17 -6.73 -15.41
N VAL A 93 0.19 -6.99 -16.72
CA VAL A 93 0.70 -6.06 -17.74
C VAL A 93 -0.48 -5.47 -18.49
N TYR A 94 -0.55 -4.15 -18.55
CA TYR A 94 -1.68 -3.40 -19.11
C TYR A 94 -1.18 -2.16 -19.85
N GLN A 95 -2.07 -1.52 -20.62
CA GLN A 95 -1.82 -0.30 -21.38
C GLN A 95 -2.44 0.90 -20.70
#